data_AF-A0A7K2JIX1-F1
#
_entry.id   AF-A0A7K2JIX1-F1
#
_cell.length_a   1.000
_cell.length_b   1.000
_cell.length_c   1.000
_cell.angle_alpha   90.00
_cell.angle_beta   90.00
_cell.angle_gamma   90.00
#
_symmetry.space_group_name_H-M   'P 1'
#
loop_
_entity.id
_entity.type
_entity.pdbx_description
1 polymer ?
#
loop_
_entity_poly.entity_id
_entity_poly.type
_entity_poly.pdbx_seq_one_letter_code
_entity_poly.pdbx_strand_id
1 'polypeptide(L)' 'SRLSPAELVHDADLETEVRRAVVAANTLVSQAESIRTFRILAQPFTEEHGLLTPSLKLKRRAIEKAYVTEVEALYRA' A
#
# COMPACT_ATOMS: atom_id res chain seq x y z
N SER A 1 11.40 -16.06 16.05
CA SER A 1 12.27 -15.41 15.04
C SER A 1 11.57 -14.17 14.54
N ARG A 2 12.30 -13.22 13.93
CA ARG A 2 11.68 -12.07 13.26
C ARG A 2 11.12 -12.53 11.91
N LEU A 3 9.87 -12.19 11.60
CA LEU A 3 9.27 -12.44 10.29
C LEU A 3 9.98 -11.63 9.20
N SER A 4 10.14 -12.22 8.03
CA SER A 4 10.57 -11.52 6.82
C SER A 4 9.46 -10.59 6.30
N PRO A 5 9.78 -9.59 5.44
CA PRO A 5 8.75 -8.74 4.83
C PRO A 5 7.68 -9.54 4.07
N ALA A 6 8.06 -10.64 3.40
CA ALA A 6 7.13 -11.49 2.66
C ALA A 6 6.18 -12.28 3.58
N GLU A 7 6.61 -12.59 4.80
CA GLU A 7 5.74 -13.22 5.81
C GLU A 7 4.86 -12.18 6.51
N LEU A 8 5.40 -10.98 6.77
CA LEU A 8 4.69 -9.89 7.44
C LEU A 8 3.44 -9.44 6.68
N VAL A 9 3.42 -9.47 5.35
CA VAL A 9 2.20 -9.08 4.59
C VAL A 9 1.00 -10.01 4.81
N HIS A 10 1.21 -11.14 5.48
CA HIS A 10 0.17 -12.09 5.87
C HIS A 10 -0.06 -12.14 7.40
N ASP A 11 0.64 -11.29 8.14
CA ASP A 11 0.51 -11.21 9.60
C ASP A 11 -0.78 -10.47 9.98
N ALA A 12 -1.60 -11.12 10.81
CA ALA A 12 -2.92 -10.60 11.18
C ALA A 12 -2.84 -9.36 12.07
N ASP A 13 -1.80 -9.25 12.90
CA ASP A 13 -1.59 -8.09 13.76
C ASP A 13 -1.20 -6.88 12.90
N LEU A 14 -0.28 -7.05 11.93
CA LEU A 14 0.05 -6.01 10.97
C LEU A 14 -1.17 -5.55 10.17
N GLU A 15 -1.97 -6.48 9.64
CA GLU A 15 -3.19 -6.12 8.90
C GLU A 15 -4.16 -5.32 9.77
N THR A 16 -4.33 -5.73 11.04
CA THR A 16 -5.20 -5.05 12.00
C THR A 16 -4.74 -3.61 12.25
N GLU A 17 -3.44 -3.38 12.45
CA GLU A 17 -2.90 -2.04 12.69
C GLU A 17 -3.03 -1.14 11.46
N VAL A 18 -2.75 -1.66 10.26
CA VAL A 18 -2.96 -0.89 9.01
C VAL A 18 -4.45 -0.57 8.83
N ARG A 19 -5.34 -1.51 9.11
CA ARG A 19 -6.79 -1.30 9.04
C ARG A 19 -7.25 -0.21 10.01
N ARG A 20 -6.74 -0.18 11.24
CA ARG A 20 -7.01 0.90 12.21
C ARG A 20 -6.57 2.26 11.68
N ALA A 21 -5.38 2.34 11.09
CA ALA A 21 -4.88 3.57 10.50
C ALA A 21 -5.75 4.05 9.31
N VAL A 22 -6.20 3.13 8.45
CA VAL A 22 -7.12 3.45 7.35
C VAL A 22 -8.47 3.96 7.86
N VAL A 23 -9.03 3.31 8.89
CA VAL A 23 -10.28 3.79 9.51
C VAL A 23 -10.10 5.19 10.08
N ALA A 24 -9.00 5.44 10.80
CA ALA A 24 -8.71 6.76 11.35
C ALA A 24 -8.51 7.82 10.25
N ALA A 25 -7.86 7.49 9.13
CA ALA A 25 -7.69 8.41 8.01
C ALA A 25 -9.04 8.74 7.33
N ASN A 26 -9.92 7.75 7.18
CA ASN A 26 -11.24 7.94 6.56
C ASN A 26 -12.18 8.86 7.38
N THR A 27 -11.93 9.09 8.67
CA THR A 27 -12.71 10.08 9.45
C THR A 27 -12.33 11.53 9.13
N LEU A 28 -11.22 11.75 8.43
CA LEU A 28 -10.67 13.09 8.13
C LEU A 28 -11.05 13.60 6.73
N VAL A 29 -11.74 12.79 5.92
CA VAL A 29 -12.05 13.08 4.52
C VAL A 29 -13.53 12.84 4.24
N SER A 30 -14.01 13.35 3.11
CA SER A 30 -15.38 13.05 2.67
C SER A 30 -15.55 11.56 2.33
N GLN A 31 -16.81 11.11 2.26
CA GLN A 31 -17.11 9.73 1.82
C GLN A 31 -16.56 9.45 0.41
N ALA A 32 -16.61 10.44 -0.49
CA ALA A 32 -16.12 10.30 -1.87
C ALA A 32 -14.59 10.14 -1.94
N GLU A 33 -13.86 10.65 -0.94
CA GLU A 33 -12.41 10.59 -0.83
C GLU A 33 -11.92 9.43 0.05
N SER A 34 -12.83 8.68 0.68
CA SER A 34 -12.50 7.58 1.58
C SER A 34 -11.78 6.43 0.86
N ILE A 35 -10.77 5.87 1.52
CA ILE A 35 -10.08 4.64 1.11
C ILE A 35 -11.06 3.47 1.24
N ARG A 36 -11.44 2.86 0.11
CA ARG A 36 -12.38 1.74 0.06
C ARG A 36 -11.74 0.38 0.35
N THR A 37 -10.52 0.18 -0.12
CA THR A 37 -9.75 -1.06 0.05
C THR A 37 -8.25 -0.74 -0.02
N PHE A 38 -7.42 -1.64 0.50
CA PHE A 38 -5.96 -1.49 0.49
C PHE A 38 -5.28 -2.86 0.38
N ARG A 39 -4.01 -2.83 -0.07
CA ARG A 39 -3.11 -4.00 -0.12
C ARG A 39 -1.80 -3.62 0.56
N ILE A 40 -1.31 -4.49 1.45
CA ILE A 40 0.04 -4.38 2.01
C ILE A 40 1.01 -5.08 1.07
N LEU A 41 2.08 -4.39 0.70
CA LEU A 41 3.13 -4.87 -0.21
C LEU A 41 4.40 -5.16 0.57
N ALA A 42 5.08 -6.26 0.25
CA ALA A 42 6.32 -6.65 0.93
C ALA A 42 7.52 -5.82 0.48
N GLN A 43 7.46 -5.27 -0.74
CA GLN A 43 8.55 -4.50 -1.33
C GLN A 43 8.36 -3.00 -1.10
N PRO A 44 9.36 -2.29 -0.57
CA PRO A 44 9.32 -0.85 -0.43
C PRO A 44 9.44 -0.17 -1.80
N PHE A 45 8.95 1.06 -1.91
CA PHE A 45 9.27 1.92 -3.04
C PHE A 45 10.67 2.48 -2.87
N THR A 46 11.50 2.35 -3.90
CA THR A 46 12.89 2.82 -3.88
C THR A 46 13.17 3.68 -5.11
N GLU A 47 14.19 4.54 -5.01
CA GLU A 47 14.71 5.27 -6.16
C GLU A 47 15.37 4.33 -7.18
N GLU A 48 16.10 3.31 -6.69
CA GLU A 48 16.77 2.28 -7.51
C GLU A 48 15.80 1.56 -8.46
N HIS A 49 14.60 1.21 -7.97
CA HIS A 49 13.56 0.60 -8.80
C HIS A 49 12.78 1.63 -9.64
N GLY A 50 13.17 2.90 -9.63
CA GLY A 50 12.52 3.97 -10.37
C GLY A 50 11.13 4.34 -9.85
N LEU A 51 10.78 3.92 -8.63
CA LEU A 51 9.46 4.16 -8.02
C LEU A 51 9.39 5.48 -7.25
N LEU A 52 10.56 6.02 -6.87
CA LEU A 52 10.72 7.33 -6.24
C LEU A 52 11.52 8.29 -7.13
N THR A 53 11.32 9.60 -6.95
CA THR A 53 12.26 10.64 -7.39
C THR A 53 13.50 10.65 -6.50
N PRO A 54 14.61 11.30 -6.93
CA PRO A 54 15.77 11.52 -6.06
C PRO A 54 15.43 12.29 -4.76
N SER A 55 14.34 13.05 -4.77
CA SER A 55 13.77 13.74 -3.60
C SER A 55 12.74 12.90 -2.83
N LEU A 56 12.72 11.58 -3.05
CA LEU A 56 11.83 10.59 -2.40
C LEU A 56 10.32 10.77 -2.65
N LYS A 57 9.93 11.57 -3.64
CA LYS A 57 8.52 11.69 -4.04
C LYS A 57 8.10 10.47 -4.86
N LEU A 58 6.85 10.03 -4.68
CA LEU A 58 6.27 8.92 -5.44
C LEU A 58 6.21 9.24 -6.95
N LYS A 59 6.69 8.31 -7.79
CA LYS A 59 6.45 8.33 -9.24
C LYS A 59 5.19 7.51 -9.55
N ARG A 60 4.01 8.12 -9.37
CA ARG A 60 2.69 7.46 -9.47
C ARG A 60 2.55 6.52 -10.68
N ARG A 61 2.83 7.00 -11.89
CA ARG A 61 2.73 6.18 -13.12
C ARG A 61 3.63 4.95 -13.12
N ALA A 62 4.84 5.06 -12.55
CA ALA A 62 5.76 3.93 -12.45
C ALA A 62 5.26 2.90 -11.44
N ILE A 63 4.74 3.36 -10.30
CA ILE A 63 4.13 2.51 -9.26
C ILE A 63 2.88 1.79 -9.82
N GLU A 64 1.97 2.52 -10.45
CA GLU A 64 0.77 1.95 -11.07
C GLU A 64 1.12 0.87 -12.10
N LYS A 65 2.15 1.10 -12.92
CA LYS A 65 2.63 0.10 -13.89
C LYS A 65 3.26 -1.12 -13.21
N ALA A 66 4.09 -0.90 -12.18
CA ALA A 66 4.79 -1.98 -11.49
C ALA A 66 3.83 -2.89 -10.71
N TYR A 67 2.72 -2.34 -10.21
CA TYR A 67 1.76 -3.04 -9.37
C TYR A 67 0.37 -3.17 -10.03
N VAL A 68 0.31 -3.16 -11.37
CA VAL A 68 -0.96 -3.23 -12.11
C VAL A 68 -1.80 -4.43 -11.68
N THR A 69 -1.19 -5.60 -11.52
CA THR A 69 -1.89 -6.82 -11.09
C THR A 69 -2.54 -6.66 -9.71
N GLU A 70 -1.84 -6.04 -8.77
CA GLU A 70 -2.34 -5.84 -7.40
C GLU A 70 -3.46 -4.80 -7.39
N VAL A 71 -3.29 -3.69 -8.12
CA VAL A 71 -4.33 -2.66 -8.26
C VAL A 71 -5.57 -3.24 -8.91
N GLU A 72 -5.43 -4.02 -9.97
CA GLU A 72 -6.58 -4.66 -10.62
C GLU A 72 -7.27 -5.69 -9.70
N ALA A 73 -6.52 -6.43 -8.89
CA ALA A 73 -7.10 -7.37 -7.93
C ALA A 73 -8.00 -6.65 -6.91
N LEU A 74 -7.63 -5.44 -6.48
CA LEU A 74 -8.44 -4.61 -5.59
C LEU A 74 -9.79 -4.18 -6.19
N TYR A 75 -9.89 -4.08 -7.52
CA TYR A 75 -11.14 -3.73 -8.21
C TYR A 75 -12.03 -4.94 -8.52
N ARG A 76 -11.50 -6.16 -8.47
CA ARG A 76 -12.24 -7.40 -8.74
C ARG A 76 -12.78 -8.08 -7.48
N ALA A 77 -12.25 -7.73 -6.32
CA ALA A 77 -12.70 -8.20 -5.01
C ALA A 77 -13.97 -7.47 -4.55
#